data_AF-A0A2A5A819-F1
#
_entry.id   AF-A0A2A5A819-F1
#
_cell.length_a   1.000
_cell.length_b   1.000
_cell.length_c   1.000
_cell.angle_alpha   90.00
_cell.angle_beta   90.00
_cell.angle_gamma   90.00
#
_symmetry.space_group_name_H-M   'P 1'
#
loop_
_entity.id
_entity.type
_entity.pdbx_description
1 polymer ?
#
loop_
_entity_poly.entity_id
_entity_poly.type
_entity_poly.pdbx_seq_one_letter_code
_entity_poly.pdbx_strand_id
1 'polypeptide(L)'
;MSNISILERLLKDIEAYDSSRKDRDGFARRFIDAIESLEAVPYTVITEARDWQYNIETEGYFEDEDCEANIEEVIPKLKAWIHGLIEAHS
;
A
#
# COMPACT_ATOMS: atom_id res chain seq x y z
N MET A 1 -8.48 -11.07 13.89
CA MET A 1 -9.18 -10.89 12.59
C MET A 1 -8.46 -11.79 11.60
N SER A 2 -9.14 -12.34 10.59
CA SER A 2 -8.44 -13.10 9.56
C SER A 2 -7.59 -12.16 8.68
N ASN A 3 -6.51 -12.69 8.09
CA ASN A 3 -5.68 -11.95 7.14
C ASN A 3 -6.52 -11.33 6.01
N ILE A 4 -7.51 -12.08 5.49
CA ILE A 4 -8.43 -11.59 4.45
C ILE A 4 -9.16 -10.33 4.91
N SER A 5 -9.75 -10.32 6.11
CA SER A 5 -10.46 -9.13 6.61
C SER A 5 -9.55 -7.92 6.81
N ILE A 6 -8.28 -8.12 7.12
CA ILE A 6 -7.28 -7.04 7.22
C ILE A 6 -6.97 -6.49 5.84
N LEU A 7 -6.74 -7.35 4.84
CA LEU A 7 -6.45 -6.96 3.46
C LEU A 7 -7.64 -6.27 2.78
N GLU A 8 -8.87 -6.74 2.99
CA GLU A 8 -10.09 -6.09 2.50
C GLU A 8 -10.30 -4.70 3.12
N ARG A 9 -9.98 -4.55 4.41
CA ARG A 9 -9.99 -3.24 5.07
C ARG A 9 -8.92 -2.32 4.47
N LEU A 10 -7.73 -2.86 4.21
CA LEU A 10 -6.64 -2.11 3.61
C LEU A 10 -7.00 -1.60 2.21
N LEU A 11 -7.74 -2.37 1.40
CA LEU A 11 -8.27 -1.89 0.12
C LEU A 11 -9.16 -0.64 0.27
N LYS A 12 -10.05 -0.63 1.28
CA LYS A 12 -10.89 0.54 1.56
C LYS A 12 -10.08 1.74 2.02
N ASP A 13 -9.04 1.51 2.82
CA ASP A 13 -8.13 2.57 3.26
C ASP A 13 -7.35 3.16 2.08
N ILE A 14 -6.93 2.33 1.12
CA ILE A 14 -6.30 2.76 -0.13
C ILE A 14 -7.28 3.61 -0.96
N GLU A 15 -8.55 3.22 -1.10
CA GLU A 15 -9.56 4.01 -1.82
C GLU A 15 -9.84 5.38 -1.17
N ALA A 16 -9.88 5.40 0.16
CA ALA A 16 -10.06 6.63 0.93
C ALA A 16 -8.87 7.58 0.79
N TYR A 17 -7.64 7.03 0.78
CA TYR A 17 -6.43 7.79 0.49
C TYR A 17 -6.46 8.33 -0.94
N ASP A 18 -6.72 7.49 -1.95
CA ASP A 18 -6.76 7.86 -3.36
C ASP A 18 -7.70 9.04 -3.65
N SER A 19 -8.87 9.04 -2.99
CA SER A 19 -9.89 10.09 -3.16
C SER A 19 -9.53 11.44 -2.52
N SER A 20 -8.67 11.46 -1.51
CA SER A 20 -8.38 12.67 -0.71
C SER A 20 -6.93 13.15 -0.82
N ARG A 21 -6.00 12.22 -1.03
CA ARG A 21 -4.54 12.36 -1.00
C ARG A 21 -4.02 13.14 0.20
N LYS A 22 -4.75 13.08 1.31
CA LYS A 22 -4.37 13.71 2.59
C LYS A 22 -3.64 12.71 3.46
N ASP A 23 -2.75 13.23 4.31
CA ASP A 23 -2.05 12.44 5.34
C ASP A 23 -1.31 11.24 4.74
N ARG A 24 -0.48 11.49 3.71
CA ARG A 24 0.32 10.47 3.02
C ARG A 24 1.19 9.66 3.98
N ASP A 25 1.92 10.34 4.85
CA ASP A 25 2.82 9.68 5.82
C ASP A 25 2.02 8.83 6.81
N GLY A 26 0.86 9.34 7.28
CA GLY A 26 -0.03 8.58 8.14
C GLY A 26 -0.67 7.38 7.42
N PHE A 27 -0.99 7.51 6.13
CA PHE A 27 -1.47 6.40 5.31
C PHE A 27 -0.38 5.34 5.10
N ALA A 28 0.83 5.73 4.71
CA ALA A 28 1.98 4.82 4.55
C ALA A 28 2.27 4.03 5.84
N ARG A 29 2.18 4.71 6.99
CA ARG A 29 2.34 4.07 8.30
C ARG A 29 1.23 3.04 8.59
N ARG A 30 -0.04 3.41 8.38
CA ARG A 30 -1.17 2.49 8.58
C ARG A 30 -1.09 1.28 7.64
N PHE A 31 -0.64 1.49 6.40
CA PHE A 31 -0.44 0.44 5.43
C PHE A 31 0.56 -0.61 5.92
N ILE A 32 1.76 -0.19 6.34
CA ILE A 32 2.78 -1.14 6.79
C ILE A 32 2.39 -1.82 8.10
N ASP A 33 1.78 -1.09 9.04
CA ASP A 33 1.29 -1.67 10.30
C ASP A 33 0.20 -2.74 10.02
N ALA A 34 -0.65 -2.55 9.00
CA ALA A 34 -1.64 -3.53 8.59
C ALA A 34 -1.00 -4.80 8.01
N ILE A 35 0.02 -4.68 7.15
CA ILE A 35 0.74 -5.84 6.58
C ILE A 35 1.51 -6.59 7.66
N GLU A 36 2.18 -5.89 8.58
CA GLU A 36 2.91 -6.52 9.70
C GLU A 36 1.98 -7.20 10.71
N SER A 37 0.70 -6.86 10.73
CA SER A 37 -0.31 -7.51 11.57
C SER A 37 -0.84 -8.83 11.02
N LEU A 38 -0.52 -9.18 9.77
CA LEU A 38 -0.95 -10.42 9.14
C LEU A 38 -0.23 -11.63 9.75
N GLU A 39 -0.99 -12.69 10.01
CA GLU A 39 -0.45 -13.91 10.62
C GLU A 39 0.26 -14.78 9.57
N ALA A 40 1.42 -15.35 9.94
CA ALA A 40 2.19 -16.31 9.13
C ALA A 40 2.53 -15.85 7.70
N VAL A 41 2.75 -14.55 7.51
CA VAL A 41 3.12 -13.97 6.21
C VAL A 41 4.62 -14.15 5.91
N PRO A 42 5.01 -14.50 4.67
CA PRO A 42 6.40 -14.60 4.28
C PRO A 42 7.16 -13.28 4.43
N TYR A 43 8.43 -13.35 4.81
CA TYR A 43 9.29 -12.17 4.93
C TYR A 43 9.41 -11.36 3.61
N THR A 44 9.26 -12.03 2.47
CA THR A 44 9.26 -11.38 1.15
C THR A 44 8.11 -10.38 1.02
N VAL A 45 6.91 -10.71 1.53
CA VAL A 45 5.75 -9.82 1.52
C VAL A 45 5.99 -8.59 2.41
N ILE A 46 6.66 -8.78 3.56
CA ILE A 46 7.04 -7.64 4.42
C ILE A 46 8.05 -6.73 3.71
N THR A 47 8.99 -7.31 2.97
CA THR A 47 9.98 -6.55 2.20
C THR A 47 9.30 -5.75 1.07
N GLU A 48 8.44 -6.40 0.29
CA GLU A 48 7.63 -5.74 -0.75
C GLU A 48 6.74 -4.63 -0.16
N ALA A 49 6.18 -4.83 1.04
CA ALA A 49 5.41 -3.80 1.72
C ALA A 49 6.27 -2.59 2.11
N ARG A 50 7.54 -2.78 2.47
CA ARG A 50 8.44 -1.63 2.73
C ARG A 50 8.76 -0.85 1.46
N ASP A 51 8.89 -1.54 0.33
CA ASP A 51 9.04 -0.88 -0.97
C ASP A 51 7.78 -0.08 -1.34
N TRP A 52 6.60 -0.65 -1.08
CA TRP A 52 5.33 0.07 -1.25
C TRP A 52 5.21 1.28 -0.31
N GLN A 53 5.61 1.14 0.96
CA GLN A 53 5.63 2.24 1.92
C GLN A 53 6.49 3.39 1.38
N TYR A 54 7.70 3.10 0.91
CA TYR A 54 8.59 4.09 0.31
C TYR A 54 7.98 4.76 -0.92
N ASN A 55 7.38 3.98 -1.82
CA ASN A 55 6.72 4.52 -3.02
C ASN A 55 5.56 5.45 -2.67
N ILE A 56 4.76 5.10 -1.66
CA ILE A 56 3.68 5.95 -1.14
C ILE A 56 4.26 7.24 -0.56
N GLU A 57 5.29 7.16 0.28
CA GLU A 57 5.93 8.33 0.92
C GLU A 57 6.57 9.28 -0.09
N THR A 58 7.00 8.77 -1.25
CA THR A 58 7.71 9.53 -2.29
C THR A 58 6.83 9.96 -3.47
N GLU A 59 5.60 9.45 -3.56
CA GLU A 59 4.63 9.71 -4.64
C GLU A 59 4.43 11.21 -4.96
N GLY A 60 4.63 12.13 -4.01
CA GLY A 60 4.45 13.58 -4.23
C GLY A 60 5.74 14.42 -4.19
N TYR A 61 6.91 13.80 -4.05
CA TYR A 61 8.19 14.54 -4.07
C TYR A 61 8.72 14.78 -5.48
N PHE A 62 8.24 14.03 -6.48
CA PHE A 62 8.76 14.05 -7.85
C PHE A 62 8.03 15.01 -8.79
N GLU A 63 6.98 15.74 -8.35
CA GLU A 63 6.33 16.78 -9.17
C GLU A 63 7.21 18.05 -9.33
N ASP A 64 8.16 18.30 -8.41
CA ASP A 64 9.01 19.50 -8.41
C ASP A 64 10.40 19.31 -9.07
N GLU A 65 10.87 18.08 -9.24
CA GLU A 65 12.15 17.76 -9.89
C GLU A 65 11.92 16.79 -11.04
N ASP A 66 11.65 17.30 -12.25
CA ASP A 66 11.80 16.71 -13.61
C ASP A 66 11.99 15.16 -13.75
N CYS A 67 11.27 14.39 -12.95
CA CYS A 67 11.35 12.95 -12.84
C CYS A 67 9.97 12.42 -13.18
N GLU A 68 9.90 11.58 -14.21
CA GLU A 68 8.71 10.83 -14.60
C GLU A 68 8.33 9.78 -13.53
N ALA A 69 8.08 10.20 -12.29
CA ALA A 69 7.32 9.37 -11.37
C ALA A 69 5.87 9.48 -11.85
N ASN A 70 5.40 8.49 -12.60
CA ASN A 70 3.99 8.37 -12.98
C ASN A 70 3.15 8.14 -11.73
N ILE A 71 2.78 9.23 -11.05
CA ILE A 71 1.93 9.29 -9.87
C ILE A 71 0.59 8.58 -10.10
N GLU A 72 0.14 8.51 -11.35
CA GLU A 72 -1.08 7.80 -11.74
C GLU A 72 -0.96 6.27 -11.62
N GLU A 73 0.24 5.71 -11.45
CA GLU A 73 0.45 4.26 -11.46
C GLU A 73 0.63 3.61 -10.08
N VAL A 74 0.97 4.36 -9.02
CA VAL A 74 1.28 3.77 -7.69
C VAL A 74 0.05 3.12 -7.08
N ILE A 75 -1.08 3.84 -7.00
CA ILE A 75 -2.31 3.33 -6.39
C ILE A 75 -2.91 2.14 -7.14
N PRO A 76 -3.05 2.16 -8.49
CA PRO A 76 -3.52 0.98 -9.23
C PRO A 76 -2.63 -0.26 -9.02
N LYS A 77 -1.31 -0.09 -9.04
CA LYS A 77 -0.36 -1.21 -8.83
C LYS A 77 -0.41 -1.72 -7.39
N LEU A 78 -0.56 -0.83 -6.40
CA LEU A 78 -0.74 -1.20 -5.00
C LEU A 78 -2.04 -2.00 -4.77
N LYS A 79 -3.16 -1.56 -5.35
CA LYS A 79 -4.44 -2.30 -5.28
C LYS A 79 -4.30 -3.70 -5.89
N ALA A 80 -3.64 -3.80 -7.05
CA ALA A 80 -3.38 -5.10 -7.70
C ALA A 80 -2.52 -6.02 -6.82
N TRP A 81 -1.49 -5.50 -6.17
CA TRP A 81 -0.66 -6.26 -5.23
C TRP A 81 -1.46 -6.79 -4.03
N ILE A 82 -2.33 -5.95 -3.42
CA ILE A 82 -3.21 -6.40 -2.34
C ILE A 82 -4.20 -7.46 -2.80
N HIS A 83 -4.76 -7.34 -4.00
CA HIS A 83 -5.62 -8.39 -4.55
C HIS A 83 -4.88 -9.73 -4.70
N GLY A 84 -3.62 -9.71 -5.17
CA GLY A 84 -2.79 -10.92 -5.23
C GLY A 84 -2.54 -11.55 -3.86
N LEU A 85 -2.37 -10.74 -2.81
CA LEU A 85 -2.27 -11.26 -1.44
C LEU A 85 -3.58 -11.90 -0.96
N ILE A 86 -4.74 -11.31 -1.29
CA ILE A 86 -6.04 -11.90 -0.95
C ILE A 86 -6.20 -13.26 -1.63
N GLU A 87 -5.85 -13.37 -2.92
CA GLU A 87 -5.89 -14.64 -3.65
C GLU A 87 -4.95 -15.70 -3.05
N ALA A 88 -3.77 -15.30 -2.56
CA ALA A 88 -2.83 -16.20 -1.90
C ALA A 88 -3.28 -16.67 -0.50
N HIS A 89 -4.19 -15.92 0.14
CA HIS A 89 -4.76 -16.24 1.45
C HIS A 89 -6.15 -16.89 1.37
N SER A 90 -6.72 -17.02 0.16
CA SER A 90 -8.03 -17.65 -0.08
C SER A 90 -7.92 -19.16 -0.30
#